data_AF-A0A6C0HR10-F1
#
_entry.id   AF-A0A6C0HR10-F1
#
_cell.length_a   1.000
_cell.length_b   1.000
_cell.length_c   1.000
_cell.angle_alpha   90.00
_cell.angle_beta   90.00
_cell.angle_gamma   90.00
#
_symmetry.space_group_name_H-M   'P 1'
#
loop_
_entity.id
_entity.type
_entity.pdbx_description
1 polymer ?
#
loop_
_entity_poly.entity_id
_entity_poly.type
_entity_poly.pdbx_seq_one_letter_code
_entity_poly.pdbx_strand_id
1 'polypeptide(L)'
;MNYIFLGIIVIFICLLLLIYSSTFFKKNSRLNRFVEKLPIASHFILALGIFLTYLIFNVSFKQTVSKASDDVDNEIIINILEVLEKNKHKCPNLIDSFFFPWQDYNKKIPKMDDDHESAALVSNYIFERVEIYTESRSLTDMSDSKFLCFFSSFFVSKLLKMEWQKYSANYELKPRLLIEELFKINESHNFYSADELREYFENYIHTDKFKEIMNAKEKTAINHDVSQLAPL
;
A
#
# COMPACT_ATOMS: atom_id res chain seq x y z
N MET A 1 -5.20 35.79 -0.84
CA MET A 1 -5.21 35.57 -2.30
C MET A 1 -3.77 35.51 -2.78
N ASN A 2 -3.37 34.41 -3.42
CA ASN A 2 -1.97 34.18 -3.83
C ASN A 2 -1.53 35.20 -4.90
N TYR A 3 -0.36 35.80 -4.72
CA TYR A 3 0.28 36.72 -5.69
C TYR A 3 0.37 36.13 -7.10
N ILE A 4 0.45 34.80 -7.20
CA ILE A 4 0.42 34.03 -8.45
C ILE A 4 -0.92 34.21 -9.19
N PHE A 5 -2.04 34.19 -8.47
CA PHE A 5 -3.38 34.33 -9.06
C PHE A 5 -3.62 35.76 -9.58
N LEU A 6 -3.14 36.77 -8.84
CA LEU A 6 -3.16 38.16 -9.28
C LEU A 6 -2.30 38.37 -10.55
N GLY A 7 -1.13 37.72 -10.61
CA GLY A 7 -0.24 37.78 -11.78
C GLY A 7 -0.88 37.20 -13.05
N ILE A 8 -1.58 36.08 -12.95
CA ILE A 8 -2.29 35.46 -14.09
C ILE A 8 -3.39 36.39 -14.61
N ILE A 9 -4.16 37.02 -13.72
CA ILE A 9 -5.23 37.96 -14.11
C ILE A 9 -4.66 39.18 -14.84
N VAL A 10 -3.55 39.76 -14.34
CA VAL A 10 -2.91 40.92 -14.96
C VAL A 10 -2.38 40.58 -16.36
N ILE A 11 -1.74 39.43 -16.54
CA ILE A 11 -1.25 38.96 -17.84
C ILE A 11 -2.42 38.78 -18.83
N PHE A 12 -3.54 38.23 -18.36
CA PHE A 12 -4.73 38.01 -19.18
C PHE A 12 -5.35 39.33 -19.66
N ILE A 13 -5.44 40.33 -18.79
CA ILE A 13 -5.95 41.67 -19.12
C ILE A 13 -5.04 42.37 -20.13
N CYS A 14 -3.71 42.27 -19.97
CA CYS A 14 -2.75 42.83 -20.92
C CYS A 14 -2.86 42.19 -22.32
N LEU A 15 -3.10 40.87 -22.39
CA LEU A 15 -3.31 40.16 -23.66
C LEU A 15 -4.61 40.60 -24.35
N LEU A 16 -5.71 40.76 -23.59
CA LEU A 16 -6.97 41.26 -24.12
C LEU A 16 -6.85 42.69 -24.66
N LEU A 17 -6.13 43.56 -23.95
CA LEU A 17 -5.87 44.93 -24.39
C LEU A 17 -5.00 44.98 -25.65
N LEU A 18 -4.02 44.08 -25.79
CA LEU A 18 -3.19 43.97 -27.00
C LEU A 18 -4.02 43.51 -28.22
N ILE A 19 -4.92 42.54 -28.03
CA ILE A 19 -5.84 42.07 -29.08
C ILE A 19 -6.80 43.20 -29.47
N TYR A 20 -7.41 43.89 -28.50
CA TYR A 20 -8.30 45.02 -28.77
C TYR A 20 -7.58 46.18 -29.46
N SER A 21 -6.35 46.48 -29.06
CA SER A 21 -5.56 47.55 -29.71
C SER A 21 -5.25 47.19 -31.17
N SER A 22 -5.07 45.91 -31.48
CA SER A 22 -4.70 45.45 -32.83
C SER A 22 -5.78 45.62 -33.89
N THR A 23 -7.07 45.64 -33.50
CA THR A 23 -8.19 45.79 -34.45
C THR A 23 -8.29 47.20 -35.03
N PHE A 24 -7.60 48.19 -34.44
CA PHE A 24 -7.62 49.59 -34.88
C PHE A 24 -6.38 50.03 -35.68
N PHE A 25 -5.37 49.17 -35.87
CA PHE A 25 -4.13 49.54 -36.58
C PHE A 25 -4.14 49.16 -38.08
N LYS A 26 -3.60 50.06 -38.93
CA LYS A 26 -3.48 49.88 -40.38
C LYS A 26 -2.66 48.63 -40.77
N LYS A 27 -3.09 47.93 -41.83
CA LYS A 27 -2.34 46.85 -42.49
C LYS A 27 -0.89 47.29 -42.78
N ASN A 28 0.08 46.44 -42.39
CA ASN A 28 1.55 46.60 -42.46
C ASN A 28 2.30 47.24 -41.28
N SER A 29 1.68 47.48 -40.11
CA SER A 29 2.45 47.84 -38.92
C SER A 29 3.15 46.61 -38.29
N ARG A 30 4.24 46.82 -37.51
CA ARG A 30 4.91 45.75 -36.74
C ARG A 30 3.96 45.00 -35.80
N LEU A 31 2.89 45.65 -35.34
CA LEU A 31 1.82 45.10 -34.52
C LEU A 31 1.00 44.04 -35.27
N ASN A 32 0.78 44.22 -36.58
CA ASN A 32 0.02 43.26 -37.40
C ASN A 32 0.75 41.91 -37.56
N ARG A 33 2.08 41.94 -37.69
CA ARG A 33 2.92 40.71 -37.66
C ARG A 33 2.91 40.01 -36.30
N PHE A 34 2.73 40.76 -35.22
CA PHE A 34 2.62 40.20 -33.87
C PHE A 34 1.26 39.50 -33.69
N VAL A 35 0.20 40.08 -34.24
CA VAL A 35 -1.17 39.56 -34.22
C VAL A 35 -1.31 38.31 -35.08
N GLU A 36 -0.64 38.23 -36.24
CA GLU A 36 -0.56 37.00 -37.05
C GLU A 36 0.14 35.82 -36.33
N LYS A 37 1.08 36.11 -35.41
CA LYS A 37 1.78 35.08 -34.62
C LYS A 37 1.10 34.78 -33.27
N LEU A 38 0.11 35.58 -32.90
CA LEU A 38 -0.66 35.47 -31.66
C LEU A 38 -1.43 34.13 -31.56
N PRO A 39 -1.99 33.55 -32.65
CA PRO A 39 -2.55 32.21 -32.62
C PRO A 39 -1.52 31.16 -32.23
N ILE A 40 -0.28 31.24 -32.74
CA ILE A 40 0.76 30.25 -32.40
C ILE A 40 1.13 30.37 -30.92
N ALA A 41 1.27 31.60 -30.41
CA ALA A 41 1.53 31.87 -29.00
C ALA A 41 0.36 31.41 -28.10
N SER A 42 -0.90 31.60 -28.53
CA SER A 42 -2.06 31.16 -27.75
C SER A 42 -2.17 29.64 -27.70
N HIS A 43 -1.90 28.92 -28.78
CA HIS A 43 -1.86 27.45 -28.79
C HIS A 43 -0.72 26.91 -27.90
N PHE A 44 0.44 27.58 -27.89
CA PHE A 44 1.54 27.23 -27.00
C PHE A 44 1.17 27.43 -25.52
N ILE A 45 0.56 28.56 -25.17
CA ILE A 45 0.11 28.84 -23.79
C ILE A 45 -0.98 27.84 -23.37
N LEU A 46 -1.88 27.46 -24.27
CA LEU A 46 -2.95 26.50 -24.00
C LEU A 46 -2.37 25.09 -23.79
N ALA A 47 -1.41 24.67 -24.60
CA ALA A 47 -0.68 23.40 -24.42
C ALA A 47 0.12 23.39 -23.11
N LEU A 48 0.79 24.50 -22.77
CA LEU A 48 1.51 24.66 -21.51
C LEU A 48 0.54 24.58 -20.32
N GLY A 49 -0.64 25.20 -20.43
CA GLY A 49 -1.71 25.14 -19.43
C GLY A 49 -2.24 23.73 -19.21
N ILE A 50 -2.47 22.97 -20.28
CA ILE A 50 -2.85 21.55 -20.21
C ILE A 50 -1.76 20.74 -19.52
N PHE A 51 -0.49 20.96 -19.88
CA PHE A 51 0.64 20.24 -19.29
C PHE A 51 0.83 20.56 -17.79
N LEU A 52 0.72 21.83 -17.41
CA LEU A 52 0.75 22.26 -16.00
C LEU A 52 -0.41 21.67 -15.22
N THR A 53 -1.62 21.67 -15.80
CA THR A 53 -2.81 21.07 -15.17
C THR A 53 -2.61 19.57 -14.98
N TYR A 54 -2.07 18.86 -15.98
CA TYR A 54 -1.71 17.45 -15.88
C TYR A 54 -0.69 17.20 -14.75
N LEU A 55 0.37 18.01 -14.63
CA LEU A 55 1.35 17.89 -13.56
C LEU A 55 0.73 18.10 -12.17
N ILE A 56 -0.11 19.14 -12.01
CA ILE A 56 -0.80 19.44 -10.75
C ILE A 56 -1.75 18.29 -10.37
N PHE A 57 -2.54 17.79 -11.33
CA PHE A 57 -3.41 16.64 -11.10
C PHE A 57 -2.62 15.39 -10.74
N ASN A 58 -1.51 15.10 -11.42
CA ASN A 58 -0.69 13.92 -11.14
C ASN A 58 -0.06 13.99 -9.74
N VAL A 59 0.45 15.16 -9.34
CA VAL A 59 0.98 15.38 -7.98
C VAL A 59 -0.14 15.26 -6.93
N SER A 60 -1.30 15.87 -7.16
CA SER A 60 -2.43 15.86 -6.21
C SER A 60 -3.06 14.47 -6.10
N PHE A 61 -3.11 13.73 -7.21
CA PHE A 61 -3.58 12.35 -7.26
C PHE A 61 -2.62 11.45 -6.50
N LYS A 62 -1.31 11.53 -6.74
CA LYS A 62 -0.30 10.79 -5.98
C LYS A 62 -0.38 11.08 -4.47
N GLN A 63 -0.54 12.34 -4.08
CA GLN A 63 -0.68 12.72 -2.67
C GLN A 63 -1.98 12.19 -2.03
N THR A 64 -3.10 12.23 -2.76
CA THR A 64 -4.38 11.71 -2.28
C THR A 64 -4.35 10.19 -2.13
N VAL A 65 -3.78 9.49 -3.11
CA VAL A 65 -3.61 8.03 -3.07
C VAL A 65 -2.68 7.62 -1.92
N SER A 66 -1.57 8.34 -1.72
CA SER A 66 -0.65 8.08 -0.59
C SER A 66 -1.34 8.22 0.76
N LYS A 67 -2.11 9.30 0.97
CA LYS A 67 -2.83 9.52 2.24
C LYS A 67 -3.88 8.44 2.51
N ALA A 68 -4.65 8.05 1.49
CA ALA A 68 -5.63 6.99 1.62
C ALA A 68 -4.97 5.64 1.94
N SER A 69 -3.78 5.37 1.39
CA SER A 69 -2.98 4.19 1.75
C SER A 69 -2.50 4.27 3.19
N ASP A 70 -1.93 5.40 3.61
CA ASP A 70 -1.40 5.57 4.97
C ASP A 70 -2.48 5.39 6.06
N ASP A 71 -3.71 5.85 5.80
CA ASP A 71 -4.85 5.69 6.71
C ASP A 71 -5.28 4.22 6.84
N VAL A 72 -5.37 3.49 5.74
CA VAL A 72 -5.65 2.04 5.73
C VAL A 72 -4.53 1.25 6.43
N ASP A 73 -3.29 1.65 6.20
CA ASP A 73 -2.13 1.00 6.79
C ASP A 73 -2.09 1.15 8.32
N ASN A 74 -2.43 2.33 8.82
CA ASN A 74 -2.52 2.57 10.25
C ASN A 74 -3.72 1.84 10.87
N GLU A 75 -4.85 1.76 10.16
CA GLU A 75 -6.04 1.03 10.62
C GLU A 75 -5.76 -0.47 10.80
N ILE A 76 -5.06 -1.11 9.86
CA ILE A 76 -4.69 -2.54 9.97
C ILE A 76 -3.82 -2.79 11.22
N ILE A 77 -2.79 -1.95 11.42
CA ILE A 77 -1.87 -2.09 12.56
C ILE A 77 -2.61 -1.90 13.89
N ILE A 78 -3.42 -0.83 14.01
CA ILE A 78 -4.17 -0.51 15.23
C ILE A 78 -5.13 -1.65 15.57
N ASN A 79 -5.87 -2.15 14.58
CA ASN A 79 -6.85 -3.21 14.78
C ASN A 79 -6.22 -4.51 15.32
N ILE A 80 -5.04 -4.91 14.82
CA ILE A 80 -4.32 -6.07 15.36
C ILE A 80 -3.90 -5.82 16.81
N LEU A 81 -3.33 -4.66 17.10
CA LEU A 81 -2.88 -4.31 18.46
C LEU A 81 -4.04 -4.29 19.46
N GLU A 82 -5.22 -3.82 19.06
CA GLU A 82 -6.43 -3.85 19.90
C GLU A 82 -6.89 -5.28 20.20
N VAL A 83 -6.88 -6.17 19.20
CA VAL A 83 -7.23 -7.59 19.39
C VAL A 83 -6.23 -8.29 20.32
N LEU A 84 -4.93 -7.97 20.19
CA LEU A 84 -3.90 -8.49 21.07
C LEU A 84 -4.09 -8.02 22.51
N GLU A 85 -4.29 -6.72 22.73
CA GLU A 85 -4.47 -6.17 24.07
C GLU A 85 -5.72 -6.76 24.75
N LYS A 86 -6.81 -6.91 24.01
CA LYS A 86 -8.06 -7.52 24.51
C LYS A 86 -7.90 -8.99 24.93
N ASN A 87 -7.03 -9.74 24.26
CA ASN A 87 -6.86 -11.18 24.48
C ASN A 87 -5.57 -11.54 25.24
N LYS A 88 -4.73 -10.55 25.59
CA LYS A 88 -3.47 -10.74 26.32
C LYS A 88 -3.58 -11.59 27.58
N HIS A 89 -4.67 -11.42 28.32
CA HIS A 89 -4.92 -12.18 29.55
C HIS A 89 -5.42 -13.61 29.31
N LYS A 90 -5.88 -13.92 28.10
CA LYS A 90 -6.46 -15.23 27.74
C LYS A 90 -5.47 -16.14 27.01
N CYS A 91 -4.61 -15.58 26.16
CA CYS A 91 -3.57 -16.33 25.45
C CYS A 91 -2.18 -15.69 25.63
N PRO A 92 -1.70 -15.58 26.89
CA PRO A 92 -0.44 -14.90 27.18
C PRO A 92 0.77 -15.57 26.53
N ASN A 93 0.83 -16.90 26.41
CA ASN A 93 1.99 -17.58 25.82
C ASN A 93 2.10 -17.28 24.32
N LEU A 94 0.99 -17.29 23.59
CA LEU A 94 0.96 -16.88 22.19
C LEU A 94 1.43 -15.43 22.04
N ILE A 95 0.86 -14.50 22.80
CA ILE A 95 1.14 -13.07 22.65
C ILE A 95 2.56 -12.70 23.09
N ASP A 96 3.08 -13.33 24.14
CA ASP A 96 4.45 -13.14 24.63
C ASP A 96 5.49 -13.86 23.74
N SER A 97 5.05 -14.76 22.83
CA SER A 97 5.94 -15.41 21.86
C SER A 97 6.22 -14.59 20.60
N PHE A 98 5.53 -13.46 20.43
CA PHE A 98 5.77 -12.52 19.34
C PHE A 98 6.98 -11.62 19.63
N PHE A 99 7.64 -11.15 18.57
CA PHE A 99 8.80 -10.28 18.65
C PHE A 99 8.38 -8.80 18.58
N PHE A 100 8.02 -8.21 19.72
CA PHE A 100 7.77 -6.77 19.79
C PHE A 100 8.96 -6.03 20.44
N PRO A 101 9.62 -5.09 19.74
CA PRO A 101 10.77 -4.36 20.27
C PRO A 101 10.52 -3.59 21.58
N TRP A 102 9.25 -3.32 21.92
CA TRP A 102 8.83 -2.60 23.13
C TRP A 102 8.37 -3.52 24.27
N GLN A 103 8.30 -4.84 24.07
CA GLN A 103 7.99 -5.76 25.14
C GLN A 103 9.25 -5.98 26.00
N ASP A 104 9.11 -5.69 27.29
CA ASP A 104 10.15 -5.88 28.29
C ASP A 104 10.38 -7.39 28.50
N TYR A 105 11.33 -7.96 27.74
CA TYR A 105 11.74 -9.39 27.74
C TYR A 105 12.08 -9.96 29.13
N ASN A 106 12.19 -9.12 30.16
CA ASN A 106 12.53 -9.51 31.52
C ASN A 106 11.34 -9.76 32.46
N LYS A 107 10.09 -9.65 32.00
CA LYS A 107 8.95 -10.06 32.82
C LYS A 107 8.71 -11.56 32.65
N LYS A 108 9.11 -12.35 33.67
CA LYS A 108 8.60 -13.71 33.86
C LYS A 108 7.08 -13.62 34.12
N ILE A 109 6.30 -13.70 33.05
CA ILE A 109 4.83 -13.75 33.08
C ILE A 109 4.40 -15.22 33.34
N PRO A 110 3.28 -15.48 34.05
CA PRO A 110 3.04 -16.75 34.71
C PRO A 110 2.73 -17.90 33.74
N LYS A 111 2.98 -19.12 34.21
CA LYS A 111 2.64 -20.43 33.60
C LYS A 111 1.12 -20.67 33.53
N MET A 112 0.36 -19.76 32.92
CA MET A 112 -1.03 -20.00 32.58
C MET A 112 -1.08 -20.55 31.16
N ASP A 113 -1.78 -21.65 30.96
CA ASP A 113 -2.02 -22.18 29.61
C ASP A 113 -2.91 -21.22 28.82
N ASP A 114 -2.69 -21.16 27.52
CA ASP A 114 -3.51 -20.34 26.63
C ASP A 114 -4.92 -20.92 26.50
N ASP A 115 -5.92 -20.05 26.59
CA ASP A 115 -7.26 -20.37 26.12
C ASP A 115 -7.22 -20.64 24.61
N HIS A 116 -7.46 -21.90 24.23
CA HIS A 116 -7.32 -22.36 22.85
C HIS A 116 -8.22 -21.57 21.88
N GLU A 117 -9.42 -21.18 22.30
CA GLU A 117 -10.35 -20.40 21.47
C GLU A 117 -9.79 -19.00 21.20
N SER A 118 -9.29 -18.32 22.24
CA SER A 118 -8.68 -17.00 22.11
C SER A 118 -7.38 -17.04 21.31
N ALA A 119 -6.56 -18.08 21.48
CA ALA A 119 -5.34 -18.27 20.69
C ALA A 119 -5.63 -18.49 19.21
N ALA A 120 -6.64 -19.31 18.88
CA ALA A 120 -7.10 -19.51 17.51
C ALA A 120 -7.69 -18.23 16.91
N LEU A 121 -8.49 -17.48 17.66
CA LEU A 121 -9.06 -16.20 17.23
C LEU A 121 -7.96 -15.19 16.89
N VAL A 122 -6.99 -14.99 17.78
CA VAL A 122 -5.86 -14.06 17.56
C VAL A 122 -5.04 -14.50 16.34
N SER A 123 -4.75 -15.79 16.22
CA SER A 123 -3.96 -16.33 15.09
C SER A 123 -4.67 -16.12 13.76
N ASN A 124 -5.94 -16.52 13.66
CA ASN A 124 -6.75 -16.37 12.45
C ASN A 124 -6.89 -14.89 12.06
N TYR A 125 -7.02 -14.00 13.05
CA TYR A 125 -7.09 -12.57 12.78
C TYR A 125 -5.79 -12.03 12.18
N ILE A 126 -4.63 -12.46 12.67
CA ILE A 126 -3.33 -12.08 12.07
C ILE A 126 -3.26 -12.57 10.62
N PHE A 127 -3.67 -13.81 10.35
CA PHE A 127 -3.65 -14.38 8.99
C PHE A 127 -4.63 -13.65 8.05
N GLU A 128 -5.85 -13.33 8.49
CA GLU A 128 -6.84 -12.56 7.74
C GLU A 128 -6.30 -11.17 7.37
N ARG A 129 -5.53 -10.54 8.25
CA ARG A 129 -4.91 -9.25 7.95
C ARG A 129 -3.78 -9.34 6.92
N VAL A 130 -3.05 -10.44 6.88
CA VAL A 130 -2.10 -10.71 5.79
C VAL A 130 -2.84 -10.94 4.47
N GLU A 131 -3.96 -11.67 4.50
CA GLU A 131 -4.82 -11.87 3.32
C GLU A 131 -5.33 -10.55 2.74
N ILE A 132 -5.95 -9.71 3.57
CA ILE A 132 -6.40 -8.36 3.17
C ILE A 132 -5.24 -7.53 2.59
N TYR A 133 -4.05 -7.60 3.18
CA TYR A 133 -2.86 -6.94 2.65
C TYR A 133 -2.50 -7.45 1.24
N THR A 134 -2.54 -8.77 1.02
CA THR A 134 -2.20 -9.36 -0.29
C THR A 134 -3.24 -9.12 -1.39
N GLU A 135 -4.49 -8.83 -1.02
CA GLU A 135 -5.59 -8.51 -1.94
C GLU A 135 -5.66 -7.03 -2.31
N SER A 136 -5.44 -6.14 -1.34
CA SER A 136 -5.61 -4.68 -1.50
C SER A 136 -4.45 -3.97 -2.19
N ARG A 137 -3.29 -4.62 -2.28
CA ARG A 137 -2.05 -4.04 -2.79
C ARG A 137 -2.02 -3.85 -4.31
N SER A 138 -1.89 -2.60 -4.75
CA SER A 138 -1.15 -2.28 -5.97
C SER A 138 0.32 -2.08 -5.58
N LEU A 139 1.23 -2.85 -6.19
CA LEU A 139 2.67 -2.90 -5.86
C LEU A 139 3.27 -1.49 -5.73
N THR A 140 3.49 -1.02 -4.50
CA THR A 140 4.11 0.28 -4.21
C THR A 140 5.19 0.10 -3.14
N ASP A 141 6.46 0.28 -3.54
CA ASP A 141 7.63 -0.27 -2.85
C ASP A 141 7.73 0.11 -1.34
N MET A 142 7.51 1.37 -0.96
CA MET A 142 7.82 1.81 0.42
C MET A 142 6.85 1.32 1.51
N SER A 143 5.58 1.14 1.19
CA SER A 143 4.61 0.71 2.21
C SER A 143 4.67 -0.81 2.42
N ASP A 144 5.14 -1.58 1.43
CA ASP A 144 5.24 -3.06 1.50
C ASP A 144 6.21 -3.48 2.61
N SER A 145 7.39 -2.87 2.64
CA SER A 145 8.40 -3.17 3.65
C SER A 145 7.89 -2.92 5.07
N LYS A 146 7.14 -1.82 5.30
CA LYS A 146 6.55 -1.50 6.62
C LYS A 146 5.59 -2.61 7.11
N PHE A 147 4.73 -3.12 6.24
CA PHE A 147 3.82 -4.21 6.60
C PHE A 147 4.55 -5.53 6.82
N LEU A 148 5.48 -5.88 5.94
CA LEU A 148 6.25 -7.10 6.11
C LEU A 148 7.07 -7.06 7.40
N CYS A 149 7.57 -5.87 7.78
CA CYS A 149 8.20 -5.67 9.08
C CYS A 149 7.23 -5.92 10.23
N PHE A 150 6.06 -5.29 10.18
CA PHE A 150 5.04 -5.46 11.21
C PHE A 150 4.58 -6.92 11.32
N PHE A 151 4.23 -7.55 10.21
CA PHE A 151 3.81 -8.95 10.20
C PHE A 151 4.91 -9.88 10.72
N SER A 152 6.16 -9.67 10.32
CA SER A 152 7.27 -10.51 10.77
C SER A 152 7.46 -10.55 12.28
N SER A 153 7.03 -9.51 13.00
CA SER A 153 6.99 -9.54 14.47
C SER A 153 6.19 -10.73 15.02
N PHE A 154 5.13 -11.17 14.32
CA PHE A 154 4.31 -12.31 14.74
C PHE A 154 4.90 -13.65 14.29
N PHE A 155 5.50 -13.69 13.09
CA PHE A 155 5.93 -14.94 12.42
C PHE A 155 7.22 -15.56 12.99
N VAL A 156 7.78 -15.00 14.07
CA VAL A 156 8.77 -15.66 14.94
C VAL A 156 8.13 -16.72 15.83
N SER A 157 6.83 -16.61 16.11
CA SER A 157 6.13 -17.47 17.06
C SER A 157 5.93 -18.89 16.53
N LYS A 158 6.46 -19.88 17.28
CA LYS A 158 6.18 -21.31 17.04
C LYS A 158 4.72 -21.66 17.29
N LEU A 159 4.06 -21.00 18.24
CA LEU A 159 2.64 -21.22 18.54
C LEU A 159 1.77 -20.75 17.38
N LEU A 160 2.07 -19.58 16.80
CA LEU A 160 1.40 -19.10 15.59
C LEU A 160 1.63 -20.06 14.42
N LYS A 161 2.84 -20.61 14.26
CA LYS A 161 3.14 -21.61 13.22
C LYS A 161 2.31 -22.88 13.37
N MET A 162 2.06 -23.33 14.60
CA MET A 162 1.20 -24.49 14.85
C MET A 162 -0.26 -24.22 14.46
N GLU A 163 -0.78 -23.03 14.75
CA GLU A 163 -2.13 -22.64 14.30
C GLU A 163 -2.19 -22.52 12.77
N TRP A 164 -1.16 -21.94 12.14
CA TRP A 164 -1.07 -21.88 10.69
C TRP A 164 -1.14 -23.27 10.04
N GLN A 165 -0.41 -24.25 10.58
CA GLN A 165 -0.43 -25.62 10.05
C GLN A 165 -1.83 -26.28 10.11
N LYS A 166 -2.70 -25.84 11.02
CA LYS A 166 -4.08 -26.34 11.12
C LYS A 166 -5.02 -25.65 10.13
N TYR A 167 -4.82 -24.35 9.88
CA TYR A 167 -5.79 -23.52 9.18
C TYR A 167 -5.34 -23.01 7.80
N SER A 168 -4.09 -23.25 7.38
CA SER A 168 -3.51 -22.77 6.11
C SER A 168 -4.31 -23.15 4.86
N ALA A 169 -5.04 -24.28 4.92
CA ALA A 169 -5.91 -24.74 3.85
C ALA A 169 -7.09 -23.81 3.56
N ASN A 170 -7.47 -22.95 4.51
CA ASN A 170 -8.59 -22.02 4.38
C ASN A 170 -8.24 -20.72 3.63
N TYR A 171 -6.95 -20.47 3.39
CA TYR A 171 -6.46 -19.23 2.78
C TYR A 171 -6.11 -19.46 1.31
N GLU A 172 -6.32 -18.45 0.46
CA GLU A 172 -5.94 -18.52 -0.95
C GLU A 172 -4.43 -18.74 -1.16
N LEU A 173 -4.04 -19.13 -2.38
CA LEU A 173 -2.63 -19.39 -2.71
C LEU A 173 -1.68 -18.24 -2.35
N LYS A 174 -2.07 -17.00 -2.66
CA LYS A 174 -1.21 -15.83 -2.46
C LYS A 174 -0.88 -15.57 -0.98
N PRO A 175 -1.86 -15.40 -0.07
CA PRO A 175 -1.57 -15.25 1.36
C PRO A 175 -0.87 -16.46 1.94
N ARG A 176 -1.19 -17.67 1.46
CA ARG A 176 -0.52 -18.89 1.91
C ARG A 176 0.98 -18.87 1.62
N LEU A 177 1.35 -18.51 0.39
CA LEU A 177 2.76 -18.39 -0.01
C LEU A 177 3.48 -17.28 0.77
N LEU A 178 2.82 -16.14 1.01
CA LEU A 178 3.43 -15.06 1.77
C LEU A 178 3.67 -15.45 3.22
N ILE A 179 2.67 -16.04 3.89
CA ILE A 179 2.78 -16.46 5.28
C ILE A 179 3.86 -17.54 5.46
N GLU A 180 3.91 -18.53 4.57
CA GLU A 180 4.96 -19.56 4.59
C GLU A 180 6.36 -18.95 4.41
N GLU A 181 6.51 -17.99 3.51
CA GLU A 181 7.79 -17.30 3.30
C GLU A 181 8.16 -16.42 4.50
N LEU A 182 7.20 -15.75 5.15
CA LEU A 182 7.44 -14.98 6.38
C LEU A 182 7.94 -15.89 7.52
N PHE A 183 7.33 -17.06 7.73
CA PHE A 183 7.85 -18.04 8.69
C PHE A 183 9.28 -18.47 8.32
N LYS A 184 9.52 -18.81 7.05
CA LYS A 184 10.84 -19.25 6.58
C LYS A 184 11.91 -18.18 6.74
N ILE A 185 11.59 -16.91 6.46
CA ILE A 185 12.48 -15.77 6.64
C ILE A 185 12.86 -15.65 8.12
N ASN A 186 11.88 -15.65 9.04
CA ASN A 186 12.14 -15.51 10.47
C ASN A 186 12.84 -16.74 11.09
N GLU A 187 12.70 -17.93 10.51
CA GLU A 187 13.44 -19.12 10.92
C GLU A 187 14.89 -19.14 10.41
N SER A 188 15.15 -18.50 9.26
CA SER A 188 16.48 -18.45 8.63
C SER A 188 17.30 -17.23 9.07
N HIS A 189 16.63 -16.14 9.42
CA HIS A 189 17.22 -14.88 9.85
C HIS A 189 16.86 -14.63 11.31
N ASN A 190 17.85 -14.70 12.20
CA ASN A 190 17.68 -14.27 13.58
C ASN A 190 17.82 -12.74 13.62
N PHE A 191 16.71 -12.02 13.49
CA PHE A 191 16.72 -10.57 13.62
C PHE A 191 16.90 -10.16 15.09
N TYR A 192 17.88 -9.29 15.37
CA TYR A 192 18.18 -8.81 16.72
C TYR A 192 17.67 -7.38 16.96
N SER A 193 17.27 -6.67 15.91
CA SER A 193 16.75 -5.31 16.01
C SER A 193 15.67 -5.01 14.97
N ALA A 194 14.86 -3.99 15.25
CA ALA A 194 13.88 -3.48 14.29
C ALA A 194 14.54 -2.90 13.02
N ASP A 195 15.75 -2.35 13.13
CA ASP A 195 16.48 -1.81 11.98
C ASP A 195 16.96 -2.91 11.02
N GLU A 196 17.48 -4.03 11.55
CA GLU A 196 17.85 -5.19 10.73
C GLU A 196 16.64 -5.76 9.98
N LEU A 197 15.52 -5.87 10.67
CA LEU A 197 14.27 -6.37 10.10
C LEU A 197 13.76 -5.41 8.99
N ARG A 198 13.86 -4.10 9.21
CA ARG A 198 13.54 -3.07 8.22
C ARG A 198 14.42 -3.14 6.99
N GLU A 199 15.74 -3.14 7.16
CA GLU A 199 16.70 -3.21 6.05
C GLU A 199 16.50 -4.49 5.23
N TYR A 200 16.22 -5.62 5.89
CA TYR A 200 15.91 -6.86 5.20
C TYR A 200 14.68 -6.74 4.31
N PHE A 201 13.55 -6.24 4.85
CA PHE A 201 12.31 -6.16 4.09
C PHE A 201 12.31 -5.06 3.02
N GLU A 202 13.06 -3.96 3.21
CA GLU A 202 13.32 -2.97 2.16
C GLU A 202 14.03 -3.60 0.94
N ASN A 203 14.91 -4.58 1.15
CA ASN A 203 15.56 -5.30 0.06
C ASN A 203 14.68 -6.44 -0.49
N TYR A 204 13.98 -7.16 0.39
CA TYR A 204 13.20 -8.34 0.04
C TYR A 204 12.08 -8.05 -0.97
N ILE A 205 11.40 -6.90 -0.85
CA ILE A 205 10.32 -6.48 -1.77
C ILE A 205 10.78 -6.36 -3.22
N HIS A 206 12.08 -6.18 -3.46
CA HIS A 206 12.63 -6.07 -4.81
C HIS A 206 13.03 -7.42 -5.42
N THR A 207 13.02 -8.50 -4.61
CA THR A 207 13.41 -9.84 -5.05
C THR A 207 12.39 -10.45 -6.01
N ASP A 208 12.87 -11.34 -6.87
CA ASP A 208 11.98 -12.11 -7.75
C ASP A 208 11.04 -13.02 -6.96
N LYS A 209 11.48 -13.48 -5.78
CA LYS A 209 10.66 -14.32 -4.90
C LYS A 209 9.43 -13.56 -4.40
N PHE A 210 9.60 -12.33 -3.92
CA PHE A 210 8.46 -11.53 -3.49
C PHE A 210 7.51 -11.22 -4.65
N LYS A 211 8.06 -10.85 -5.82
CA LYS A 211 7.25 -10.61 -7.02
C LYS A 211 6.49 -11.84 -7.48
N GLU A 212 7.10 -13.03 -7.40
CA GLU A 212 6.45 -14.30 -7.70
C GLU A 212 5.25 -14.53 -6.78
N ILE A 213 5.44 -14.36 -5.47
CA ILE A 213 4.37 -14.51 -4.48
C ILE A 213 3.23 -13.54 -4.75
N MET A 214 3.53 -12.25 -4.90
CA MET A 214 2.49 -11.22 -5.08
C MET A 214 1.73 -11.33 -6.40
N ASN A 215 2.33 -11.95 -7.42
CA ASN A 215 1.71 -12.22 -8.72
C ASN A 215 1.11 -13.63 -8.84
N ALA A 216 1.19 -14.46 -7.78
CA ALA A 216 0.62 -15.79 -7.79
C ALA A 216 -0.90 -15.71 -8.04
N LYS A 217 -1.37 -16.51 -9.00
CA LYS A 217 -2.79 -16.68 -9.30
C LYS A 217 -3.17 -18.12 -9.05
N GLU A 218 -4.31 -18.34 -8.42
CA GLU A 218 -4.89 -19.67 -8.37
C GLU A 218 -5.22 -20.12 -9.79
N LYS A 219 -4.72 -21.31 -10.17
CA LYS A 219 -5.27 -22.00 -11.32
C LYS A 219 -6.64 -22.49 -10.90
N THR A 220 -7.67 -21.74 -11.26
CA THR A 220 -9.06 -22.20 -11.13
C THR A 220 -9.17 -23.49 -11.93
N ALA A 221 -9.29 -24.63 -11.25
CA ALA A 221 -9.71 -25.86 -11.88
C ALA A 221 -11.17 -25.65 -12.30
N ILE A 222 -11.38 -25.21 -13.54
CA ILE A 222 -12.69 -25.26 -14.18
C ILE A 222 -13.00 -26.75 -14.41
N ASN A 223 -13.43 -27.45 -13.37
CA ASN A 223 -14.13 -28.72 -13.54
C ASN A 223 -15.58 -28.39 -13.89
N HIS A 224 -15.80 -27.92 -15.12
CA HIS A 224 -17.06 -28.17 -15.79
C HIS A 224 -17.04 -29.65 -16.19
N ASP A 225 -17.51 -30.51 -15.30
CA ASP A 225 -18.08 -31.78 -15.75
C ASP A 225 -19.52 -31.90 -15.20
N VAL A 226 -20.36 -31.01 -15.72
CA VAL A 226 -21.82 -31.23 -15.76
C VAL A 226 -22.07 -31.94 -17.09
N SER A 227 -21.58 -33.17 -17.24
CA SER A 227 -21.88 -33.96 -18.43
C SER A 227 -21.86 -35.48 -18.25
N GLN A 228 -22.02 -36.02 -17.04
CA GLN A 228 -22.31 -37.46 -16.87
C GLN A 228 -23.32 -37.74 -15.76
N LEU A 229 -24.54 -37.21 -15.91
CA LEU A 229 -25.73 -37.86 -15.35
C LEU A 229 -26.74 -38.03 -16.49
N ALA A 230 -26.54 -39.13 -17.22
CA ALA A 230 -27.57 -39.77 -18.04
C ALA A 230 -27.87 -41.15 -17.41
N PRO A 231 -29.10 -41.64 -17.57
CA PRO A 231 -29.88 -42.24 -16.51
C PRO A 231 -29.64 -43.75 -16.39
N LEU A 232 -29.79 -44.27 -15.17
CA LEU A 232 -30.36 -45.58 -14.86
C LEU A 232 -30.92 -45.55 -13.42
#